data_AF-A0A954ZV80-F1
#
_entry.id   AF-A0A954ZV80-F1
#
_cell.length_a   1.000
_cell.length_b   1.000
_cell.length_c   1.000
_cell.angle_alpha   90.00
_cell.angle_beta   90.00
_cell.angle_gamma   90.00
#
_symmetry.space_group_name_H-M   'P 1'
#
loop_
_entity.id
_entity.type
_entity.pdbx_description
1 polymer ?
#
loop_
_entity_poly.entity_id
_entity_poly.type
_entity_poly.pdbx_seq_one_letter_code
_entity_poly.pdbx_strand_id
1 'polypeptide(L)'
;MPNDPMDMVVGASGASTVDAKASNELIAQGQKAFGEGDRVTAIEYFRKALSADPTHLDAAFKLAYVLDMSGEEDEALALYERVCENAPAPINALMNLAVLYEDQGDYVRAERCLRQILDTNPNHARARLFMQDVIASKGMIIEEENERDIMKRRALLDTPVTDFELTVRARTCLKKMNIRTLGDLIRINEAELMSYKNFGESSLEEIKRMLSAKGLRLGQGREDAHRVARRQILEKLKGTGKEGLLNKPVSELQLSVRARKALQMLNIQSIGDLCSHTEAELMGVKNFGATSLVEIKEKLVNCGLTLRELDEKE
;
A
#
# COMPACT_ATOMS: atom_id res chain seq x y z
N MET A 1 51.76 9.10 -19.90
CA MET A 1 50.69 10.02 -20.32
C MET A 1 50.53 9.82 -21.81
N PRO A 2 49.44 9.16 -22.24
CA PRO A 2 49.28 8.57 -23.56
C PRO A 2 48.57 9.53 -24.52
N ASN A 3 48.79 9.38 -25.82
CA ASN A 3 47.79 9.71 -26.82
C ASN A 3 47.99 8.78 -28.02
N ASP A 4 47.14 7.76 -28.06
CA ASP A 4 47.01 6.74 -29.10
C ASP A 4 46.46 7.38 -30.40
N PRO A 5 46.95 6.99 -31.59
CA PRO A 5 46.35 7.36 -32.85
C PRO A 5 45.21 6.37 -33.18
N MET A 6 44.02 6.65 -32.64
CA MET A 6 42.79 6.00 -33.12
C MET A 6 42.26 6.74 -34.34
N ASP A 7 42.83 6.41 -35.50
CA ASP A 7 42.28 6.73 -36.81
C ASP A 7 41.70 5.44 -37.41
N MET A 8 40.51 5.07 -36.95
CA MET A 8 39.61 4.10 -37.59
C MET A 8 38.25 4.19 -36.90
N VAL A 9 37.29 4.88 -37.52
CA VAL A 9 35.91 4.41 -37.79
C VAL A 9 35.31 5.42 -38.76
N VAL A 10 35.56 5.23 -40.05
CA VAL A 10 34.74 5.83 -41.12
C VAL A 10 33.76 4.76 -41.56
N GLY A 11 32.48 5.01 -41.27
CA GLY A 11 31.34 4.64 -42.09
C GLY A 11 31.23 3.19 -42.56
N ALA A 12 30.51 2.37 -41.78
CA ALA A 12 29.76 1.25 -42.33
C ALA A 12 28.41 1.12 -41.61
N SER A 13 27.62 2.19 -41.65
CA SER A 13 26.16 2.04 -41.59
C SER A 13 25.75 1.33 -42.87
N GLY A 14 25.75 0.00 -42.84
CA GLY A 14 25.16 -0.83 -43.88
C GLY A 14 23.70 -0.41 -44.02
N ALA A 15 23.40 0.37 -45.05
CA ALA A 15 22.04 0.58 -45.48
C ALA A 15 21.50 -0.78 -45.92
N SER A 16 20.85 -1.48 -45.00
CA SER A 16 19.88 -2.53 -45.36
C SER A 16 18.92 -1.85 -46.33
N THR A 17 18.98 -2.30 -47.57
CA THR A 17 18.02 -1.90 -48.61
C THR A 17 16.66 -2.39 -48.13
N VAL A 18 15.88 -1.48 -47.55
CA VAL A 18 14.51 -1.76 -47.11
C VAL A 18 13.73 -2.19 -48.34
N ASP A 19 13.46 -3.49 -48.47
CA ASP A 19 12.68 -4.04 -49.56
C ASP A 19 11.24 -4.24 -49.09
N ALA A 20 10.50 -3.13 -49.09
CA ALA A 20 9.09 -3.12 -48.69
C ALA A 20 8.24 -4.03 -49.59
N LYS A 21 8.62 -4.25 -50.86
CA LYS A 21 7.87 -5.10 -51.77
C LYS A 21 8.07 -6.57 -51.42
N ALA A 22 9.33 -7.00 -51.25
CA ALA A 22 9.62 -8.35 -50.80
C ALA A 22 9.01 -8.63 -49.41
N SER A 23 9.06 -7.66 -48.50
CA SER A 23 8.42 -7.77 -47.18
C SER A 23 6.91 -8.02 -47.30
N ASN A 24 6.19 -7.24 -48.12
CA ASN A 24 4.75 -7.44 -48.35
C ASN A 24 4.40 -8.82 -48.96
N GLU A 25 5.22 -9.31 -49.90
CA GLU A 25 5.03 -10.64 -50.48
C GLU A 25 5.23 -11.75 -49.43
N LEU A 26 6.23 -11.61 -48.55
CA LEU A 26 6.49 -12.53 -47.44
C LEU A 26 5.37 -12.48 -46.39
N ILE A 27 4.81 -11.31 -46.09
CA ILE A 27 3.64 -11.17 -45.21
C ILE A 27 2.44 -11.94 -45.77
N ALA A 28 2.17 -11.82 -47.08
CA ALA A 28 1.07 -12.54 -47.71
C ALA A 28 1.25 -14.07 -47.63
N GLN A 29 2.49 -14.56 -47.80
CA GLN A 29 2.82 -15.98 -47.64
C GLN A 29 2.64 -16.43 -46.18
N GLY A 30 3.10 -15.63 -45.21
CA GLY A 30 2.91 -15.91 -43.79
C GLY A 30 1.44 -15.93 -43.37
N GLN A 31 0.63 -15.01 -43.88
CA GLN A 31 -0.83 -15.00 -43.65
C GLN A 31 -1.52 -16.23 -44.23
N LYS A 32 -1.10 -16.68 -45.43
CA LYS A 32 -1.62 -17.90 -46.04
C LYS A 32 -1.30 -19.12 -45.19
N ALA A 33 -0.04 -19.29 -44.79
CA ALA A 33 0.39 -20.39 -43.92
C ALA A 33 -0.36 -20.37 -42.58
N PHE A 34 -0.55 -19.18 -42.01
CA PHE A 34 -1.33 -19.02 -40.78
C PHE A 34 -2.81 -19.43 -40.96
N GLY A 35 -3.43 -19.06 -42.07
CA GLY A 35 -4.79 -19.48 -42.41
C GLY A 35 -4.96 -20.99 -42.64
N GLU A 36 -3.88 -21.68 -43.04
CA GLU A 36 -3.81 -23.13 -43.16
C GLU A 36 -3.56 -23.83 -41.80
N GLY A 37 -3.33 -23.06 -40.73
CA GLY A 37 -3.05 -23.55 -39.39
C GLY A 37 -1.57 -23.84 -39.12
N ASP A 38 -0.70 -23.63 -40.10
CA ASP A 38 0.75 -23.81 -39.95
C ASP A 38 1.41 -22.57 -39.34
N ARG A 39 1.40 -22.52 -38.01
CA ARG A 39 1.95 -21.41 -37.22
C ARG A 39 3.47 -21.30 -37.34
N VAL A 40 4.17 -22.43 -37.46
CA VAL A 40 5.64 -22.47 -37.55
C VAL A 40 6.09 -21.81 -38.84
N THR A 41 5.52 -22.23 -39.97
CA THR A 41 5.82 -21.65 -41.28
C THR A 41 5.39 -20.17 -41.35
N ALA A 42 4.28 -19.80 -40.72
CA ALA A 42 3.87 -18.40 -40.64
C ALA A 42 4.90 -17.52 -39.91
N ILE A 43 5.41 -17.97 -38.75
CA ILE A 43 6.46 -17.28 -37.99
C ILE A 43 7.70 -17.09 -38.85
N GLU A 44 8.14 -18.13 -39.58
CA GLU A 44 9.30 -18.03 -40.47
C GLU A 44 9.11 -16.96 -41.55
N TYR A 45 7.95 -16.92 -42.21
CA TYR A 45 7.67 -15.92 -43.23
C TYR A 45 7.59 -14.51 -42.66
N PHE A 46 6.99 -14.31 -41.47
CA PHE A 46 6.95 -12.99 -40.85
C PHE A 46 8.32 -12.52 -40.34
N ARG A 47 9.17 -13.42 -39.82
CA ARG A 47 10.57 -13.09 -39.49
C ARG A 47 11.36 -12.69 -40.74
N LYS A 48 11.19 -13.41 -41.86
CA LYS A 48 11.79 -13.04 -43.15
C LYS A 48 11.28 -11.68 -43.62
N ALA A 49 9.98 -11.39 -43.47
CA ALA A 49 9.40 -10.09 -43.82
C ALA A 49 10.04 -8.95 -43.02
N LEU A 50 10.27 -9.14 -41.71
CA LEU A 50 10.96 -8.17 -40.86
C LEU A 50 12.47 -8.08 -41.15
N SER A 51 13.10 -9.14 -41.67
CA SER A 51 14.49 -9.04 -42.13
C SER A 51 14.63 -8.20 -43.41
N ALA A 52 13.61 -8.20 -44.26
CA ALA A 52 13.54 -7.40 -45.49
C ALA A 52 13.15 -5.94 -45.24
N ASP A 53 12.23 -5.71 -44.28
CA ASP A 53 11.86 -4.39 -43.79
C ASP A 53 11.68 -4.45 -42.27
N PRO A 54 12.73 -4.10 -41.49
CA PRO A 54 12.63 -4.09 -40.04
C PRO A 54 11.55 -3.17 -39.52
N THR A 55 11.21 -2.09 -40.23
CA THR A 55 10.25 -1.07 -39.77
C THR A 55 8.80 -1.39 -40.06
N HIS A 56 8.52 -2.55 -40.68
CA HIS A 56 7.19 -2.95 -41.10
C HIS A 56 6.27 -3.33 -39.92
N LEU A 57 5.49 -2.35 -39.42
CA LEU A 57 4.67 -2.52 -38.22
C LEU A 57 3.60 -3.63 -38.35
N ASP A 58 3.01 -3.81 -39.52
CA ASP A 58 1.99 -4.86 -39.74
C ASP A 58 2.61 -6.28 -39.66
N ALA A 59 3.85 -6.45 -40.10
CA ALA A 59 4.60 -7.70 -40.01
C ALA A 59 4.99 -7.97 -38.57
N ALA A 60 5.44 -6.94 -37.84
CA ALA A 60 5.74 -7.03 -36.42
C ALA A 60 4.50 -7.42 -35.61
N PHE A 61 3.36 -6.78 -35.87
CA PHE A 61 2.09 -7.11 -35.20
C PHE A 61 1.64 -8.55 -35.51
N LYS A 62 1.71 -9.00 -36.77
CA LYS A 62 1.33 -10.38 -37.13
C LYS A 62 2.27 -11.41 -36.55
N LEU A 63 3.57 -11.15 -36.55
CA LEU A 63 4.55 -12.02 -35.90
C LEU A 63 4.24 -12.13 -34.40
N ALA A 64 4.05 -11.00 -33.73
CA ALA A 64 3.69 -10.96 -32.30
C ALA A 64 2.44 -11.78 -32.02
N TYR A 65 1.39 -11.63 -32.84
CA TYR A 65 0.15 -12.38 -32.69
C TYR A 65 0.33 -13.89 -32.82
N VAL A 66 1.11 -14.35 -33.82
CA VAL A 66 1.34 -15.80 -33.99
C VAL A 66 2.25 -16.37 -32.89
N LEU A 67 3.23 -15.59 -32.42
CA LEU A 67 4.11 -15.97 -31.31
C LEU A 67 3.34 -16.10 -30.00
N ASP A 68 2.48 -15.13 -29.69
CA ASP A 68 1.56 -15.12 -28.54
C ASP A 68 0.70 -16.39 -28.52
N MET A 69 0.02 -16.71 -29.64
CA MET A 69 -0.74 -17.96 -29.76
C MET A 69 0.10 -19.24 -29.68
N SER A 70 1.41 -19.14 -29.87
CA SER A 70 2.35 -20.27 -29.81
C SER A 70 3.06 -20.38 -28.45
N GLY A 71 2.78 -19.47 -27.51
CA GLY A 71 3.37 -19.44 -26.17
C GLY A 71 4.76 -18.78 -26.10
N GLU A 72 5.23 -18.17 -27.19
CA GLU A 72 6.50 -17.43 -27.24
C GLU A 72 6.28 -15.99 -26.76
N GLU A 73 5.84 -15.86 -25.51
CA GLU A 73 5.30 -14.62 -24.93
C GLU A 73 6.33 -13.49 -24.86
N ASP A 74 7.59 -13.79 -24.52
CA ASP A 74 8.65 -12.77 -24.37
C ASP A 74 8.93 -12.04 -25.69
N GLU A 75 9.05 -12.78 -26.80
CA GLU A 75 9.27 -12.18 -28.13
C GLU A 75 8.01 -11.46 -28.62
N ALA A 76 6.82 -12.03 -28.36
CA ALA A 76 5.55 -11.40 -28.70
C ALA A 76 5.39 -10.05 -28.00
N LEU A 77 5.69 -9.99 -26.69
CA LEU A 77 5.60 -8.78 -25.88
C LEU A 77 6.55 -7.70 -26.41
N ALA A 78 7.81 -8.04 -26.69
CA ALA A 78 8.78 -7.10 -27.26
C ALA A 78 8.31 -6.53 -28.62
N LEU A 79 7.73 -7.37 -29.48
CA LEU A 79 7.20 -6.94 -30.77
C LEU A 79 5.95 -6.07 -30.63
N TYR A 80 5.03 -6.40 -29.73
CA TYR A 80 3.86 -5.55 -29.48
C TYR A 80 4.24 -4.21 -28.86
N GLU A 81 5.19 -4.18 -27.91
CA GLU A 81 5.73 -2.94 -27.33
C GLU A 81 6.27 -2.04 -28.45
N ARG A 82 7.11 -2.62 -29.33
CA ARG A 82 7.66 -1.93 -30.51
C ARG A 82 6.57 -1.40 -31.45
N VAL A 83 5.51 -2.17 -31.69
CA VAL A 83 4.37 -1.71 -32.50
C VAL A 83 3.69 -0.50 -31.85
N CYS A 84 3.62 -0.46 -30.52
CA CYS A 84 2.98 0.60 -29.76
C CYS A 84 3.87 1.83 -29.49
N GLU A 85 5.17 1.77 -29.78
CA GLU A 85 6.07 2.95 -29.75
C GLU A 85 5.68 4.00 -30.80
N ASN A 86 5.00 3.59 -31.87
CA ASN A 86 4.58 4.48 -32.94
C ASN A 86 3.17 5.03 -32.68
N ALA A 87 3.03 6.35 -32.67
CA ALA A 87 1.74 7.01 -32.48
C ALA A 87 1.01 7.23 -33.82
N PRO A 88 -0.31 6.97 -33.90
CA PRO A 88 -1.16 6.38 -32.87
C PRO A 88 -0.95 4.85 -32.75
N ALA A 89 -0.81 4.38 -31.51
CA ALA A 89 -0.65 2.96 -31.23
C ALA A 89 -1.91 2.17 -31.64
N PRO A 90 -1.78 1.01 -32.32
CA PRO A 90 -2.93 0.22 -32.72
C PRO A 90 -3.70 -0.30 -31.51
N ILE A 91 -5.03 -0.09 -31.48
CA ILE A 91 -5.90 -0.55 -30.38
C ILE A 91 -5.75 -2.06 -30.14
N ASN A 92 -5.65 -2.87 -31.21
CA ASN A 92 -5.50 -4.31 -31.07
C ASN A 92 -4.16 -4.71 -30.42
N ALA A 93 -3.08 -3.97 -30.71
CA ALA A 93 -1.78 -4.21 -30.09
C ALA A 93 -1.80 -3.81 -28.61
N LEU A 94 -2.42 -2.67 -28.28
CA LEU A 94 -2.63 -2.24 -26.89
C LEU A 94 -3.50 -3.22 -26.09
N MET A 95 -4.55 -3.79 -26.72
CA MET A 95 -5.38 -4.81 -26.09
C MET A 95 -4.57 -6.07 -25.79
N ASN A 96 -3.80 -6.58 -26.76
CA ASN A 96 -3.01 -7.80 -26.57
C ASN A 96 -1.88 -7.58 -25.55
N LEU A 97 -1.22 -6.42 -25.55
CA LEU A 97 -0.27 -6.04 -24.49
C LEU A 97 -0.92 -6.01 -23.10
N ALA A 98 -2.13 -5.47 -23.00
CA ALA A 98 -2.82 -5.41 -21.72
C ALA A 98 -3.07 -6.81 -21.14
N VAL A 99 -3.48 -7.76 -21.99
CA VAL A 99 -3.67 -9.16 -21.58
C VAL A 99 -2.34 -9.79 -21.16
N LEU A 100 -1.29 -9.68 -21.97
CA LEU A 100 0.02 -10.24 -21.65
C LEU A 100 0.60 -9.66 -20.34
N TYR A 101 0.43 -8.36 -20.09
CA TYR A 101 0.85 -7.77 -18.83
C TYR A 101 0.01 -8.22 -17.64
N GLU A 102 -1.30 -8.44 -17.84
CA GLU A 102 -2.16 -9.00 -16.79
C GLU A 102 -1.75 -10.42 -16.43
N ASP A 103 -1.45 -11.26 -17.42
CA ASP A 103 -0.97 -12.64 -17.23
C ASP A 103 0.38 -12.69 -16.51
N GLN A 104 1.26 -11.72 -16.76
CA GLN A 104 2.53 -11.54 -16.02
C GLN A 104 2.35 -10.93 -14.62
N GLY A 105 1.14 -10.54 -14.22
CA GLY A 105 0.86 -9.85 -12.96
C GLY A 105 1.30 -8.39 -12.93
N ASP A 106 1.67 -7.81 -14.07
CA ASP A 106 2.01 -6.38 -14.20
C ASP A 106 0.76 -5.54 -14.49
N TYR A 107 -0.11 -5.47 -13.49
CA TYR A 107 -1.37 -4.72 -13.59
C TYR A 107 -1.16 -3.23 -13.88
N VAL A 108 0.01 -2.67 -13.56
CA VAL A 108 0.32 -1.26 -13.81
C VAL A 108 0.52 -0.99 -15.30
N ARG A 109 1.31 -1.83 -15.98
CA ARG A 109 1.48 -1.72 -17.44
C ARG A 109 0.21 -2.10 -18.19
N ALA A 110 -0.53 -3.11 -17.74
CA ALA A 110 -1.84 -3.48 -18.30
C ALA A 110 -2.84 -2.31 -18.25
N GLU A 111 -2.99 -1.69 -17.09
CA GLU A 111 -3.87 -0.53 -16.88
C GLU A 111 -3.48 0.64 -17.80
N ARG A 112 -2.19 0.88 -18.00
CA ARG A 112 -1.69 1.95 -18.89
C ARG A 112 -2.11 1.71 -20.34
N CYS A 113 -2.01 0.50 -20.84
CA CYS A 113 -2.42 0.15 -22.21
C CYS A 113 -3.93 0.33 -22.41
N LEU A 114 -4.75 -0.15 -21.46
CA LEU A 114 -6.20 -0.01 -21.51
C LEU A 114 -6.64 1.45 -21.42
N ARG A 115 -5.96 2.26 -20.60
CA ARG A 115 -6.24 3.69 -20.49
C ARG A 115 -6.02 4.41 -21.82
N GLN A 116 -4.93 4.12 -22.54
CA GLN A 116 -4.70 4.71 -23.87
C GLN A 116 -5.84 4.41 -24.86
N ILE A 117 -6.41 3.20 -24.79
CA ILE A 117 -7.57 2.83 -25.61
C ILE A 117 -8.82 3.63 -25.18
N LEU A 118 -9.07 3.75 -23.88
CA LEU A 118 -10.25 4.45 -23.36
C LEU A 118 -10.17 5.97 -23.51
N ASP A 119 -8.97 6.54 -23.52
CA ASP A 119 -8.75 7.97 -23.78
C ASP A 119 -9.14 8.34 -25.22
N THR A 120 -8.93 7.44 -26.17
CA THR A 120 -9.30 7.64 -27.60
C THR A 120 -10.70 7.14 -27.92
N ASN A 121 -11.14 6.05 -27.29
CA ASN A 121 -12.47 5.46 -27.43
C ASN A 121 -13.07 5.10 -26.06
N PRO A 122 -13.71 6.06 -25.37
CA PRO A 122 -14.27 5.85 -24.04
C PRO A 122 -15.31 4.73 -23.93
N ASN A 123 -15.98 4.39 -25.05
CA ASN A 123 -17.02 3.38 -25.10
C ASN A 123 -16.53 2.02 -25.62
N HIS A 124 -15.22 1.81 -25.71
CA HIS A 124 -14.66 0.54 -26.15
C HIS A 124 -15.01 -0.59 -25.17
N ALA A 125 -16.00 -1.42 -25.52
CA ALA A 125 -16.60 -2.41 -24.62
C ALA A 125 -15.57 -3.38 -24.03
N ARG A 126 -14.67 -3.92 -24.87
CA ARG A 126 -13.66 -4.89 -24.45
C ARG A 126 -12.65 -4.26 -23.47
N ALA A 127 -12.01 -3.14 -23.84
CA ALA A 127 -11.11 -2.40 -22.96
C ALA A 127 -11.72 -2.04 -21.59
N ARG A 128 -13.02 -1.67 -21.51
CA ARG A 128 -13.67 -1.42 -20.22
C ARG A 128 -13.80 -2.68 -19.36
N LEU A 129 -14.09 -3.82 -19.97
CA LEU A 129 -14.18 -5.11 -19.27
C LEU A 129 -12.82 -5.50 -18.71
N PHE A 130 -11.78 -5.52 -19.55
CA PHE A 130 -10.41 -5.80 -19.10
C PHE A 130 -9.91 -4.79 -18.07
N MET A 131 -10.32 -3.51 -18.16
CA MET A 131 -9.96 -2.51 -17.15
C MET A 131 -10.57 -2.83 -15.78
N GLN A 132 -11.80 -3.34 -15.75
CA GLN A 132 -12.43 -3.77 -14.49
C GLN A 132 -11.68 -4.96 -13.88
N ASP A 133 -11.31 -5.93 -14.70
CA ASP A 133 -10.57 -7.12 -14.27
C ASP A 133 -9.19 -6.75 -13.71
N VAL A 134 -8.43 -5.92 -14.44
CA VAL A 134 -7.12 -5.41 -13.99
C VAL A 134 -7.22 -4.61 -12.69
N ILE A 135 -8.24 -3.75 -12.54
CA ILE A 135 -8.46 -3.01 -11.29
C ILE A 135 -8.80 -3.94 -10.13
N ALA A 136 -9.66 -4.94 -10.36
CA ALA A 136 -10.03 -5.92 -9.35
C ALA A 136 -8.81 -6.74 -8.89
N SER A 137 -8.02 -7.26 -9.84
CA SER A 137 -6.80 -8.03 -9.56
C SER A 137 -5.76 -7.20 -8.79
N LYS A 138 -5.53 -5.95 -9.20
CA LYS A 138 -4.66 -5.01 -8.49
C LYS A 138 -5.16 -4.70 -7.08
N GLY A 139 -6.48 -4.54 -6.90
CA GLY A 139 -7.10 -4.32 -5.60
C GLY A 139 -6.89 -5.51 -4.65
N MET A 140 -7.14 -6.73 -5.12
CA MET A 140 -6.96 -7.95 -4.32
C MET A 140 -5.52 -8.11 -3.82
N ILE A 141 -4.51 -7.83 -4.65
CA ILE A 141 -3.11 -7.94 -4.23
C ILE A 141 -2.76 -6.93 -3.14
N ILE A 142 -3.23 -5.69 -3.28
CA ILE A 142 -3.01 -4.65 -2.28
C ILE A 142 -3.72 -5.02 -0.97
N GLU A 143 -4.94 -5.54 -1.05
CA GLU A 143 -5.68 -6.02 0.12
C GLU A 143 -4.97 -7.19 0.80
N GLU A 144 -4.54 -8.21 0.05
CA GLU A 144 -3.79 -9.35 0.58
C GLU A 144 -2.47 -8.93 1.26
N GLU A 145 -1.71 -8.03 0.64
CA GLU A 145 -0.46 -7.52 1.23
C GLU A 145 -0.72 -6.78 2.54
N ASN A 146 -1.74 -5.91 2.56
CA ASN A 146 -2.15 -5.20 3.75
C ASN A 146 -2.60 -6.16 4.86
N GLU A 147 -3.41 -7.17 4.52
CA GLU A 147 -3.85 -8.18 5.48
C GLU A 147 -2.68 -8.98 6.04
N ARG A 148 -1.73 -9.40 5.19
CA ARG A 148 -0.52 -10.10 5.63
C ARG A 148 0.29 -9.24 6.59
N ASP A 149 0.44 -7.95 6.31
CA ASP A 149 1.18 -7.04 7.18
C ASP A 149 0.46 -6.77 8.50
N ILE A 150 -0.87 -6.66 8.48
CA ILE A 150 -1.70 -6.62 9.70
C ILE A 150 -1.54 -7.91 10.51
N MET A 151 -1.56 -9.07 9.88
CA MET A 151 -1.36 -10.36 10.54
C MET A 151 0.04 -10.49 11.14
N LYS A 152 1.10 -10.10 10.40
CA LYS A 152 2.48 -10.07 10.92
C LYS A 152 2.60 -9.13 12.11
N ARG A 153 2.01 -7.93 12.02
CA ARG A 153 1.98 -6.95 13.10
C ARG A 153 1.28 -7.53 14.33
N ARG A 154 0.13 -8.18 14.17
CA ARG A 154 -0.61 -8.82 15.25
C ARG A 154 0.20 -9.95 15.91
N ALA A 155 0.76 -10.85 15.11
CA ALA A 155 1.61 -11.93 15.60
C ALA A 155 2.85 -11.41 16.37
N LEU A 156 3.45 -10.31 15.90
CA LEU A 156 4.54 -9.64 16.63
C LEU A 156 4.07 -9.15 18.01
N LEU A 157 2.89 -8.53 18.10
CA LEU A 157 2.35 -8.04 19.37
C LEU A 157 2.02 -9.18 20.34
N ASP A 158 1.61 -10.35 19.83
CA ASP A 158 1.32 -11.54 20.64
C ASP A 158 2.59 -12.26 21.12
N THR A 159 3.77 -11.88 20.60
CA THR A 159 5.05 -12.50 20.97
C THR A 159 5.35 -12.25 22.46
N PRO A 160 5.64 -13.31 23.25
CA PRO A 160 5.99 -13.19 24.65
C PRO A 160 7.25 -12.33 24.88
N VAL A 161 7.23 -11.47 25.91
CA VAL A 161 8.40 -10.66 26.29
C VAL A 161 9.59 -11.52 26.75
N THR A 162 9.37 -12.80 27.05
CA THR A 162 10.40 -13.76 27.44
C THR A 162 11.29 -14.21 26.29
N ASP A 163 10.80 -14.10 25.06
CA ASP A 163 11.50 -14.56 23.85
C ASP A 163 12.61 -13.58 23.44
N PHE A 164 12.64 -12.40 24.08
CA PHE A 164 13.65 -11.39 23.87
C PHE A 164 14.79 -11.50 24.87
N GLU A 165 15.99 -11.18 24.39
CA GLU A 165 17.21 -11.08 25.18
C GLU A 165 17.15 -9.85 26.08
N LEU A 166 16.48 -10.02 27.23
CA LEU A 166 16.40 -9.04 28.30
C LEU A 166 17.15 -9.54 29.53
N THR A 167 17.73 -8.60 30.29
CA THR A 167 18.36 -8.88 31.57
C THR A 167 17.36 -9.54 32.53
N VAL A 168 17.89 -10.39 33.43
CA VAL A 168 17.09 -11.08 34.45
C VAL A 168 16.26 -10.08 35.28
N ARG A 169 16.79 -8.88 35.53
CA ARG A 169 16.09 -7.80 36.24
C ARG A 169 14.89 -7.30 35.45
N ALA A 170 15.07 -6.93 34.17
CA ALA A 170 13.99 -6.48 33.31
C ALA A 170 12.89 -7.55 33.21
N ARG A 171 13.26 -8.80 32.92
CA ARG A 171 12.32 -9.93 32.82
C ARG A 171 11.54 -10.18 34.11
N THR A 172 12.21 -10.12 35.27
CA THR A 172 11.56 -10.30 36.58
C THR A 172 10.58 -9.18 36.88
N CYS A 173 10.89 -7.93 36.51
CA CYS A 173 10.00 -6.79 36.68
C CYS A 173 8.76 -6.91 35.78
N LEU A 174 8.95 -7.18 34.49
CA LEU A 174 7.85 -7.36 33.54
C LEU A 174 6.89 -8.47 33.98
N LYS A 175 7.42 -9.61 34.42
CA LYS A 175 6.62 -10.73 34.95
C LYS A 175 5.81 -10.32 36.18
N LYS A 176 6.37 -9.54 37.10
CA LYS A 176 5.67 -9.07 38.30
C LYS A 176 4.63 -7.98 38.01
N MET A 177 4.82 -7.21 36.93
CA MET A 177 3.83 -6.27 36.40
C MET A 177 2.73 -6.97 35.57
N ASN A 178 2.78 -8.29 35.43
CA ASN A 178 1.90 -9.09 34.58
C ASN A 178 1.95 -8.68 33.09
N ILE A 179 3.08 -8.14 32.64
CA ILE A 179 3.34 -7.84 31.23
C ILE A 179 3.89 -9.11 30.59
N ARG A 180 3.11 -9.74 29.70
CA ARG A 180 3.46 -11.04 29.11
C ARG A 180 3.81 -10.95 27.65
N THR A 181 3.18 -10.06 26.90
CA THR A 181 3.37 -9.90 25.46
C THR A 181 3.97 -8.54 25.10
N LEU A 182 4.48 -8.40 23.88
CA LEU A 182 4.84 -7.08 23.34
C LEU A 182 3.64 -6.13 23.32
N GLY A 183 2.44 -6.65 23.04
CA GLY A 183 1.18 -5.90 23.07
C GLY A 183 0.89 -5.28 24.45
N ASP A 184 1.14 -6.01 25.53
CA ASP A 184 1.00 -5.50 26.90
C ASP A 184 2.03 -4.39 27.17
N LEU A 185 3.27 -4.62 26.74
CA LEU A 185 4.40 -3.75 27.01
C LEU A 185 4.22 -2.38 26.35
N ILE A 186 3.73 -2.33 25.12
CA ILE A 186 3.52 -1.07 24.39
C ILE A 186 2.37 -0.22 24.94
N ARG A 187 1.51 -0.78 25.81
CA ARG A 187 0.45 -0.04 26.50
C ARG A 187 0.95 0.67 27.75
N ILE A 188 2.11 0.29 28.27
CA ILE A 188 2.70 0.88 29.47
C ILE A 188 3.62 2.04 29.07
N ASN A 189 3.59 3.12 29.84
CA ASN A 189 4.47 4.26 29.63
C ASN A 189 5.76 4.17 30.48
N GLU A 190 6.73 5.03 30.18
CA GLU A 190 8.03 5.00 30.86
C GLU A 190 7.92 5.31 32.36
N ALA A 191 7.03 6.22 32.74
CA ALA A 191 6.83 6.62 34.13
C ALA A 191 6.23 5.46 34.98
N GLU A 192 5.31 4.69 34.40
CA GLU A 192 4.71 3.50 35.01
C GLU A 192 5.76 2.42 35.26
N LEU A 193 6.66 2.17 34.29
CA LEU A 193 7.79 1.26 34.49
C LEU A 193 8.74 1.73 35.59
N MET A 194 9.12 3.01 35.56
CA MET A 194 10.05 3.61 36.54
C MET A 194 9.47 3.71 37.96
N SER A 195 8.13 3.75 38.09
CA SER A 195 7.47 3.78 39.39
C SER A 195 7.56 2.46 40.16
N TYR A 196 7.91 1.36 39.48
CA TYR A 196 7.89 0.04 40.07
C TYR A 196 9.14 -0.27 40.89
N LYS A 197 8.93 -0.91 42.05
CA LYS A 197 10.01 -1.22 42.98
C LYS A 197 11.08 -2.09 42.31
N ASN A 198 12.34 -1.63 42.38
CA ASN A 198 13.52 -2.27 41.80
C ASN A 198 13.61 -2.26 40.26
N PHE A 199 12.79 -1.45 39.59
CA PHE A 199 13.01 -1.11 38.19
C PHE A 199 14.03 0.03 38.09
N GLY A 200 14.98 -0.06 37.16
CA GLY A 200 16.07 0.90 37.03
C GLY A 200 16.26 1.39 35.60
N GLU A 201 16.99 2.50 35.45
CA GLU A 201 17.23 3.16 34.15
C GLU A 201 17.86 2.23 33.11
N SER A 202 18.78 1.34 33.54
CA SER A 202 19.41 0.38 32.63
C SER A 202 18.42 -0.63 32.03
N SER A 203 17.43 -1.07 32.81
CA SER A 203 16.36 -1.95 32.33
C SER A 203 15.36 -1.20 31.45
N LEU A 204 15.11 0.08 31.72
CA LEU A 204 14.29 0.94 30.85
C LEU A 204 14.94 1.08 29.47
N GLU A 205 16.22 1.43 29.43
CA GLU A 205 16.96 1.65 28.19
C GLU A 205 17.10 0.37 27.37
N GLU A 206 17.27 -0.77 28.04
CA GLU A 206 17.25 -2.09 27.42
C GLU A 206 15.91 -2.38 26.72
N ILE A 207 14.79 -2.16 27.41
CA ILE A 207 13.44 -2.34 26.85
C ILE A 207 13.21 -1.39 25.68
N LYS A 208 13.61 -0.13 25.79
CA LYS A 208 13.51 0.86 24.70
C LYS A 208 14.29 0.43 23.47
N ARG A 209 15.53 -0.05 23.64
CA ARG A 209 16.35 -0.55 22.52
C ARG A 209 15.70 -1.74 21.84
N MET A 210 15.18 -2.70 22.61
CA MET A 210 14.48 -3.87 22.06
C MET A 210 13.24 -3.46 21.26
N LEU A 211 12.40 -2.57 21.80
CA LEU A 211 11.21 -2.07 21.11
C LEU A 211 11.58 -1.28 19.84
N SER A 212 12.58 -0.41 19.93
CA SER A 212 13.04 0.40 18.79
C SER A 212 13.57 -0.47 17.65
N ALA A 213 14.28 -1.56 17.95
CA ALA A 213 14.72 -2.54 16.96
C ALA A 213 13.57 -3.24 16.21
N LYS A 214 12.35 -3.19 16.74
CA LYS A 214 11.13 -3.72 16.12
C LYS A 214 10.19 -2.62 15.59
N GLY A 215 10.65 -1.35 15.58
CA GLY A 215 9.83 -0.21 15.19
C GLY A 215 8.65 0.06 16.13
N LEU A 216 8.80 -0.31 17.41
CA LEU A 216 7.81 -0.12 18.47
C LEU A 216 8.34 0.89 19.50
N ARG A 217 7.44 1.55 20.23
CA ARG A 217 7.77 2.43 21.36
C ARG A 217 6.85 2.17 22.55
N LEU A 218 7.31 2.54 23.75
CA LEU A 218 6.48 2.53 24.96
C LEU A 218 5.35 3.54 24.83
N GLY A 219 4.18 3.23 25.37
CA GLY A 219 2.99 4.09 25.33
C GLY A 219 2.24 4.15 23.99
N GLN A 220 2.82 3.71 22.86
CA GLN A 220 2.12 3.78 21.56
C GLN A 220 0.82 2.98 21.54
N GLY A 221 0.70 1.90 22.31
CA GLY A 221 -0.52 1.10 22.35
C GLY A 221 -1.73 1.88 22.87
N ARG A 222 -1.52 2.82 23.79
CA ARG A 222 -2.57 3.74 24.26
C ARG A 222 -2.89 4.78 23.20
N GLU A 223 -1.86 5.40 22.63
CA GLU A 223 -2.00 6.41 21.57
C GLU A 223 -2.73 5.85 20.33
N ASP A 224 -2.39 4.63 19.93
CA ASP A 224 -3.05 3.93 18.83
C ASP A 224 -4.51 3.65 19.16
N ALA A 225 -4.81 3.23 20.39
CA ALA A 225 -6.18 3.01 20.83
C ALA A 225 -7.00 4.31 20.85
N HIS A 226 -6.41 5.43 21.28
CA HIS A 226 -7.04 6.76 21.20
C HIS A 226 -7.27 7.19 19.74
N ARG A 227 -6.29 6.95 18.86
CA ARG A 227 -6.40 7.26 17.42
C ARG A 227 -7.50 6.46 16.74
N VAL A 228 -7.59 5.16 17.02
CA VAL A 228 -8.65 4.27 16.51
C VAL A 228 -10.02 4.73 17.02
N ALA A 229 -10.16 5.01 18.31
CA ALA A 229 -11.40 5.51 18.89
C ALA A 229 -11.83 6.85 18.24
N ARG A 230 -10.89 7.78 18.06
CA ARG A 230 -11.14 9.06 17.38
C ARG A 230 -11.61 8.84 15.94
N ARG A 231 -11.01 7.89 15.20
CA ARG A 231 -11.43 7.54 13.84
C ARG A 231 -12.86 6.98 13.80
N GLN A 232 -13.19 6.07 14.71
CA GLN A 232 -14.54 5.50 14.81
C GLN A 232 -15.60 6.58 15.13
N ILE A 233 -15.28 7.52 16.02
CA ILE A 233 -16.15 8.64 16.33
C ILE A 233 -16.33 9.54 15.08
N LEU A 234 -15.24 9.83 14.36
CA LEU A 234 -15.30 10.60 13.12
C LEU A 234 -16.18 9.92 12.07
N GLU A 235 -16.07 8.59 11.89
CA GLU A 235 -16.93 7.83 10.98
C GLU A 235 -18.40 7.89 11.37
N LYS A 236 -18.72 7.76 12.67
CA LYS A 236 -20.10 7.91 13.18
C LYS A 236 -20.67 9.31 12.94
N LEU A 237 -19.82 10.33 12.96
CA LEU A 237 -20.22 11.73 12.73
C LEU A 237 -20.20 12.12 11.25
N LYS A 238 -19.67 11.27 10.36
CA LYS A 238 -19.52 11.59 8.95
C LYS A 238 -20.88 11.82 8.31
N GLY A 239 -21.07 13.00 7.70
CA GLY A 239 -22.35 13.38 7.08
C GLY A 239 -23.40 13.99 8.04
N THR A 240 -23.11 14.10 9.34
CA THR A 240 -23.98 14.81 10.31
C THR A 240 -23.68 16.31 10.43
N GLY A 241 -22.61 16.80 9.76
CA GLY A 241 -22.12 18.18 9.86
C GLY A 241 -21.40 18.52 11.17
N LYS A 242 -21.29 17.55 12.10
CA LYS A 242 -20.66 17.72 13.42
C LYS A 242 -19.18 17.33 13.48
N GLU A 243 -18.57 16.97 12.35
CA GLU A 243 -17.15 16.56 12.25
C GLU A 243 -16.20 17.63 12.82
N GLY A 244 -16.53 18.92 12.61
CA GLY A 244 -15.77 20.05 13.14
C GLY A 244 -15.74 20.14 14.67
N LEU A 245 -16.70 19.53 15.37
CA LEU A 245 -16.72 19.54 16.84
C LEU A 245 -15.51 18.82 17.45
N LEU A 246 -15.02 17.77 16.80
CA LEU A 246 -13.88 16.98 17.31
C LEU A 246 -12.56 17.78 17.32
N ASN A 247 -12.45 18.81 16.49
CA ASN A 247 -11.28 19.67 16.38
C ASN A 247 -11.35 20.89 17.31
N LYS A 248 -12.51 21.14 17.92
CA LYS A 248 -12.66 22.25 18.87
C LYS A 248 -11.85 21.99 20.13
N PRO A 249 -11.29 23.04 20.74
CA PRO A 249 -10.55 22.90 21.98
C PRO A 249 -11.51 22.57 23.14
N VAL A 250 -11.03 21.78 24.11
CA VAL A 250 -11.82 21.44 25.32
C VAL A 250 -12.19 22.65 26.18
N SER A 251 -11.53 23.80 25.96
CA SER A 251 -11.88 25.07 26.62
C SER A 251 -13.29 25.57 26.26
N GLU A 252 -13.81 25.22 25.08
CA GLU A 252 -15.18 25.58 24.66
C GLU A 252 -16.27 24.89 25.49
N LEU A 253 -15.95 23.76 26.14
CA LEU A 253 -16.91 23.03 26.98
C LEU A 253 -17.21 23.74 28.32
N GLN A 254 -16.51 24.84 28.62
CA GLN A 254 -16.69 25.65 29.83
C GLN A 254 -16.65 24.82 31.12
N LEU A 255 -15.71 23.88 31.19
CA LEU A 255 -15.53 22.98 32.33
C LEU A 255 -14.95 23.71 33.55
N SER A 256 -15.26 23.17 34.74
CA SER A 256 -14.71 23.59 36.02
C SER A 256 -13.18 23.58 36.04
N VAL A 257 -12.60 24.38 36.94
CA VAL A 257 -11.13 24.47 37.11
C VAL A 257 -10.51 23.10 37.42
N ARG A 258 -11.22 22.25 38.18
CA ARG A 258 -10.78 20.89 38.52
C ARG A 258 -10.74 20.00 37.29
N ALA A 259 -11.82 19.94 36.52
CA ALA A 259 -11.88 19.18 35.28
C ALA A 259 -10.82 19.67 34.28
N ARG A 260 -10.70 20.99 34.08
CA ARG A 260 -9.69 21.59 33.17
C ARG A 260 -8.25 21.25 33.56
N LYS A 261 -7.91 21.33 34.85
CA LYS A 261 -6.57 20.95 35.33
C LYS A 261 -6.29 19.47 35.10
N ALA A 262 -7.28 18.60 35.29
CA ALA A 262 -7.12 17.18 35.02
C ALA A 262 -6.91 16.90 33.52
N LEU A 263 -7.68 17.54 32.64
CA LEU A 263 -7.50 17.43 31.19
C LEU A 263 -6.12 17.93 30.74
N GLN A 264 -5.62 19.02 31.32
CA GLN A 264 -4.26 19.51 31.07
C GLN A 264 -3.18 18.50 31.51
N MET A 265 -3.37 17.83 32.65
CA MET A 265 -2.43 16.80 33.12
C MET A 265 -2.40 15.57 32.20
N LEU A 266 -3.51 15.27 31.51
CA LEU A 266 -3.59 14.22 30.50
C LEU A 266 -3.22 14.70 29.09
N ASN A 267 -2.82 15.96 28.94
CA ASN A 267 -2.53 16.59 27.65
C ASN A 267 -3.71 16.51 26.65
N ILE A 268 -4.95 16.55 27.16
CA ILE A 268 -6.17 16.54 26.34
C ILE A 268 -6.45 17.97 25.87
N GLN A 269 -6.32 18.20 24.56
CA GLN A 269 -6.44 19.55 23.99
C GLN A 269 -7.74 19.75 23.21
N SER A 270 -8.22 18.72 22.51
CA SER A 270 -9.45 18.79 21.72
C SER A 270 -10.59 17.92 22.26
N ILE A 271 -11.82 18.26 21.89
CA ILE A 271 -13.02 17.47 22.24
C ILE A 271 -12.88 16.04 21.68
N GLY A 272 -12.28 15.86 20.50
CA GLY A 272 -12.02 14.54 19.94
C GLY A 272 -11.03 13.72 20.78
N ASP A 273 -10.02 14.35 21.36
CA ASP A 273 -9.09 13.66 22.27
C ASP A 273 -9.82 13.25 23.54
N LEU A 274 -10.63 14.15 24.10
CA LEU A 274 -11.44 13.86 25.29
C LEU A 274 -12.37 12.66 25.09
N CYS A 275 -13.04 12.58 23.93
CA CYS A 275 -13.92 11.45 23.62
C CYS A 275 -13.17 10.13 23.40
N SER A 276 -11.86 10.19 23.09
CA SER A 276 -11.03 8.99 22.90
C SER A 276 -10.58 8.34 24.22
N HIS A 277 -10.80 9.03 25.35
CA HIS A 277 -10.48 8.55 26.69
C HIS A 277 -11.64 7.82 27.36
N THR A 278 -11.28 6.91 28.26
CA THR A 278 -12.24 6.17 29.09
C THR A 278 -12.46 6.86 30.42
N GLU A 279 -13.56 6.54 31.10
CA GLU A 279 -13.85 7.06 32.43
C GLU A 279 -12.78 6.70 33.46
N ALA A 280 -12.26 5.47 33.37
CA ALA A 280 -11.20 4.98 34.26
C ALA A 280 -9.91 5.78 34.11
N GLU A 281 -9.55 6.17 32.88
CA GLU A 281 -8.38 7.00 32.62
C GLU A 281 -8.51 8.40 33.22
N LEU A 282 -9.71 9.01 33.12
CA LEU A 282 -9.97 10.31 33.74
C LEU A 282 -9.96 10.22 35.26
N MET A 283 -10.55 9.17 35.83
CA MET A 283 -10.60 8.92 37.28
C MET A 283 -9.23 8.60 37.90
N GLY A 284 -8.26 8.15 37.11
CA GLY A 284 -6.89 7.93 37.55
C GLY A 284 -6.09 9.20 37.83
N VAL A 285 -6.58 10.38 37.44
CA VAL A 285 -5.86 11.65 37.63
C VAL A 285 -5.94 12.12 39.08
N LYS A 286 -4.79 12.48 39.65
CA LYS A 286 -4.70 13.05 41.00
C LYS A 286 -5.58 14.30 41.11
N ASN A 287 -6.45 14.34 42.13
CA ASN A 287 -7.42 15.40 42.39
C ASN A 287 -8.56 15.53 41.36
N PHE A 288 -8.78 14.51 40.52
CA PHE A 288 -10.00 14.35 39.74
C PHE A 288 -11.01 13.48 40.53
N GLY A 289 -12.31 13.73 40.37
CA GLY A 289 -13.34 13.06 41.15
C GLY A 289 -14.67 12.96 40.42
N ALA A 290 -15.61 12.22 41.01
CA ALA A 290 -16.89 11.85 40.39
C ALA A 290 -17.72 13.05 39.90
N THR A 291 -17.69 14.18 40.61
CA THR A 291 -18.42 15.40 40.21
C THR A 291 -17.87 16.01 38.92
N SER A 292 -16.55 16.05 38.74
CA SER A 292 -15.91 16.49 37.50
C SER A 292 -16.18 15.52 36.35
N LEU A 293 -16.29 14.22 36.63
CA LEU A 293 -16.62 13.21 35.62
C LEU A 293 -18.04 13.38 35.10
N VAL A 294 -19.02 13.55 36.00
CA VAL A 294 -20.42 13.81 35.64
C VAL A 294 -20.54 15.08 34.80
N GLU A 295 -19.87 16.16 35.23
CA GLU A 295 -19.81 17.42 34.48
C GLU A 295 -19.30 17.21 33.04
N ILE A 296 -18.20 16.46 32.86
CA ILE A 296 -17.65 16.16 31.53
C ILE A 296 -18.66 15.38 30.68
N LYS A 297 -19.29 14.34 31.23
CA LYS A 297 -20.28 13.53 30.50
C LYS A 297 -21.48 14.37 30.06
N GLU A 298 -22.04 15.18 30.95
CA GLU A 298 -23.17 16.06 30.63
C GLU A 298 -22.81 17.03 29.50
N LYS A 299 -21.61 17.63 29.53
CA LYS A 299 -21.15 18.54 28.47
C LYS A 299 -20.93 17.83 27.13
N LEU A 300 -20.39 16.61 27.14
CA LEU A 300 -20.23 15.80 25.93
C LEU A 300 -21.57 15.39 25.33
N VAL A 301 -22.53 14.96 26.17
CA VAL A 301 -23.88 14.59 25.73
C VAL A 301 -24.61 15.77 25.09
N ASN A 302 -24.44 16.98 25.62
CA ASN A 302 -24.98 18.20 24.99
C ASN A 302 -24.39 18.47 23.58
N CYS A 303 -23.19 17.99 23.31
CA CYS A 303 -22.58 18.02 21.98
C CYS A 303 -22.97 16.80 21.11
N GLY A 304 -23.71 15.83 21.66
CA GLY A 304 -24.05 14.56 21.01
C GLY A 304 -22.87 13.59 20.96
N LEU A 305 -21.94 13.69 21.91
CA LEU A 305 -20.74 12.86 22.01
C LEU A 305 -20.73 12.12 23.35
N THR A 306 -19.97 11.03 23.41
CA THR A 306 -19.75 10.24 24.63
C THR A 306 -18.27 9.95 24.79
N LEU A 307 -17.86 9.60 26.01
CA LEU A 307 -16.53 9.05 26.26
C LEU A 307 -16.42 7.67 25.63
N ARG A 308 -15.18 7.20 25.44
CA ARG A 308 -14.94 5.84 24.99
C ARG A 308 -15.37 4.87 26.08
N GLU A 309 -16.34 4.03 25.75
CA GLU A 309 -16.69 2.87 26.56
C GLU A 309 -15.71 1.74 26.22
N LEU A 310 -15.24 1.04 27.25
CA LEU A 310 -14.56 -0.24 27.05
C LEU A 310 -15.67 -1.26 26.89
N ASP A 311 -15.72 -1.95 25.75
CA ASP A 311 -16.59 -3.12 25.63
C ASP A 311 -16.23 -4.07 26.78
N GLU A 312 -17.19 -4.32 27.68
CA GLU A 312 -17.07 -5.37 28.70
C GLU A 312 -17.14 -6.73 27.99
N LYS A 313 -16.03 -7.11 27.32
CA LYS A 313 -15.60 -8.46 26.92
C LYS A 313 -14.66 -8.38 25.71
N GLU A 314 -13.36 -8.52 25.98
CA GLU A 314 -12.44 -9.38 25.21
C GLU A 314 -11.48 -10.06 26.20
#